data_AF-A0A2G9LK70-F1
#
_entry.id   AF-A0A2G9LK70-F1
#
_cell.length_a   1.000
_cell.length_b   1.000
_cell.length_c   1.000
_cell.angle_alpha   90.00
_cell.angle_beta   90.00
_cell.angle_gamma   90.00
#
_symmetry.space_group_name_H-M   'P 1'
#
loop_
_entity.id
_entity.type
_entity.pdbx_description
1 polymer ?
#
loop_
_entity_poly.entity_id
_entity_poly.type
_entity_poly.pdbx_seq_one_letter_code
_entity_poly.pdbx_strand_id
1 'polypeptide(L)'
;MPLAEVVEIVGRTGIYGEVIQVMCKMLEGKESENILRRNVRTPVRVGDIISLKEIERESRPIETAQRKLMKLKNKNKRKAR
;
A
#
# COMPACT_ATOMS: atom_id res chain seq x y z
N MET A 1 10.97 10.96 12.76
CA MET A 1 9.75 10.91 11.93
C MET A 1 10.15 11.38 10.55
N PRO A 2 10.33 10.48 9.58
CA PRO A 2 10.70 10.91 8.22
C PRO A 2 9.55 11.67 7.56
N LEU A 3 9.89 12.77 6.90
CA LEU A 3 8.98 13.55 6.07
C LEU A 3 9.01 13.01 4.63
N ALA A 4 7.85 12.96 4.00
CA ALA A 4 7.71 12.56 2.61
C ALA A 4 6.79 13.53 1.87
N GLU A 5 7.14 13.83 0.63
CA GLU A 5 6.36 14.67 -0.28
C GLU A 5 5.44 13.80 -1.13
N VAL A 6 4.17 14.17 -1.25
CA VAL A 6 3.20 13.48 -2.12
C VAL A 6 3.51 13.78 -3.58
N VAL A 7 3.88 12.76 -4.34
CA VAL A 7 4.19 12.87 -5.77
C VAL A 7 2.93 12.63 -6.60
N GLU A 8 2.13 11.64 -6.24
CA GLU A 8 0.97 11.24 -7.03
C GLU A 8 -0.13 10.64 -6.14
N ILE A 9 -1.38 10.83 -6.55
CA ILE A 9 -2.56 10.25 -5.91
C ILE A 9 -3.01 9.06 -6.75
N VAL A 10 -2.95 7.85 -6.20
CA VAL A 10 -3.34 6.61 -6.91
C VAL A 10 -4.86 6.53 -7.06
N GLY A 11 -5.59 6.90 -6.00
CA GLY A 11 -7.05 6.85 -5.99
C GLY A 11 -7.64 6.62 -4.60
N ARG A 12 -8.96 6.47 -4.54
CA ARG A 12 -9.68 6.13 -3.30
C ARG A 12 -9.86 4.61 -3.20
N THR A 13 -9.50 4.04 -2.05
CA THR A 13 -9.55 2.62 -1.73
C THR A 13 -10.39 2.40 -0.46
N GLY A 14 -11.01 1.22 -0.33
CA GLY A 14 -11.85 0.85 0.83
C GLY A 14 -13.33 0.72 0.48
N ILE A 15 -14.09 0.00 1.30
CA ILE A 15 -15.50 -0.36 1.05
C ILE A 15 -16.38 0.87 0.84
N TYR A 16 -16.07 1.98 1.53
CA TYR A 16 -16.80 3.26 1.45
C TYR A 16 -15.97 4.39 0.81
N GLY A 17 -14.79 4.11 0.26
CA GLY A 17 -13.92 5.14 -0.36
C GLY A 17 -13.32 6.16 0.62
N GLU A 18 -13.25 5.82 1.91
CA GLU A 18 -12.78 6.70 3.00
C GLU A 18 -11.26 6.88 3.05
N VAL A 19 -10.53 6.04 2.31
CA VAL A 19 -9.07 6.02 2.32
C VAL A 19 -8.58 6.39 0.94
N ILE A 20 -7.63 7.31 0.88
CA ILE A 20 -6.94 7.70 -0.34
C ILE A 20 -5.58 7.03 -0.31
N GLN A 21 -5.26 6.31 -1.38
CA GLN A 21 -3.92 5.77 -1.57
C GLN A 21 -3.08 6.78 -2.34
N VAL A 22 -1.95 7.17 -1.76
CA VAL A 22 -1.01 8.13 -2.33
C VAL A 22 0.38 7.53 -2.46
N MET A 23 1.12 8.02 -3.44
CA MET A 23 2.54 7.77 -3.63
C MET A 23 3.32 8.98 -3.16
N CYS A 24 4.20 8.77 -2.19
CA CYS A 24 5.02 9.81 -1.59
C CYS A 24 6.50 9.43 -1.65
N LYS A 25 7.35 10.42 -1.90
CA LYS A 25 8.80 10.31 -1.98
C LYS A 25 9.41 10.87 -0.70
N MET A 26 10.42 10.21 -0.14
CA MET A 26 11.08 10.71 1.06
C MET A 26 11.90 11.96 0.79
N LEU A 27 11.80 12.96 1.69
CA LEU A 27 12.58 14.18 1.63
C LEU A 27 13.96 14.02 2.30
N GLU A 28 14.07 13.13 3.28
CA GLU A 28 15.29 12.91 4.06
C GLU A 28 15.60 11.42 4.23
N GLY A 29 16.87 11.04 4.09
CA GLY A 29 17.37 9.69 4.37
C GLY A 29 18.32 9.14 3.29
N LYS A 30 18.79 7.89 3.45
CA LYS A 30 19.53 7.15 2.40
C LYS A 30 18.61 6.66 1.27
N GLU A 31 17.29 6.70 1.48
CA GLU A 31 16.25 6.22 0.57
C GLU A 31 15.48 7.37 -0.10
N SER A 32 16.11 8.54 -0.30
CA SER A 32 15.45 9.74 -0.85
C SER A 32 14.78 9.54 -2.21
N GLU A 33 15.10 8.47 -2.93
CA GLU A 33 14.49 8.13 -4.22
C GLU A 33 13.40 7.06 -4.15
N ASN A 34 13.17 6.45 -2.99
CA ASN A 34 12.16 5.41 -2.87
C ASN A 34 10.76 6.00 -2.76
N ILE A 35 9.91 5.57 -3.69
CA ILE A 35 8.49 5.94 -3.74
C ILE A 35 7.73 4.94 -2.87
N LEU A 36 7.10 5.45 -1.81
CA LEU A 36 6.29 4.66 -0.90
C LEU A 36 4.81 4.90 -1.15
N ARG A 37 4.02 3.82 -1.07
CA ARG A 37 2.56 3.91 -1.07
C ARG A 37 2.03 4.03 0.35
N ARG A 38 1.16 5.01 0.59
CA ARG A 38 0.55 5.26 1.90
C ARG A 38 -0.94 5.50 1.79
N ASN A 39 -1.64 5.02 2.80
CA ASN A 39 -3.07 5.21 2.97
C ASN A 39 -3.29 6.43 3.85
N VAL A 40 -4.03 7.40 3.32
CA VAL A 40 -4.33 8.66 3.98
C VAL A 40 -5.84 8.80 4.04
N ARG A 41 -6.39 9.11 5.22
CA ARG A 41 -7.85 9.29 5.41
C ARG A 41 -8.31 10.72 5.14
N THR A 42 -7.36 11.65 5.07
CA THR A 42 -7.62 13.07 4.78
C THR A 42 -7.48 13.33 3.28
N PRO A 43 -8.24 14.29 2.72
CA PRO A 43 -7.90 14.84 1.41
C PRO A 43 -6.47 15.38 1.43
N VAL A 44 -5.71 15.04 0.40
CA VAL A 44 -4.31 15.46 0.20
C VAL A 44 -4.14 15.82 -1.27
N ARG A 45 -3.16 16.68 -1.55
CA ARG A 45 -2.81 17.14 -2.89
C ARG A 45 -1.38 16.76 -3.23
N VAL A 46 -1.06 16.81 -4.52
CA VAL A 46 0.32 16.67 -5.00
C VAL A 46 1.14 17.84 -4.44
N GLY A 47 2.32 17.55 -3.89
CA GLY A 47 3.21 18.50 -3.23
C GLY A 47 2.98 18.65 -1.72
N ASP A 48 1.97 18.00 -1.13
CA ASP A 48 1.81 18.01 0.33
C ASP A 48 2.92 17.21 1.02
N ILE A 49 3.34 17.68 2.20
CA ILE A 49 4.33 16.99 3.04
C ILE A 49 3.60 16.22 4.13
N ILE A 50 3.84 14.92 4.20
CA ILE A 50 3.27 14.02 5.20
C ILE A 50 4.37 13.42 6.07
N SER A 51 4.08 13.32 7.38
CA SER A 51 4.96 12.63 8.33
C SER A 51 4.66 11.14 8.35
N LEU A 52 5.67 10.30 8.08
CA LEU A 52 5.55 8.85 8.15
C LEU A 52 6.02 8.35 9.51
N LYS A 53 5.24 7.45 10.14
CA LYS A 53 5.62 6.85 11.43
C LYS A 53 6.64 5.72 11.26
N GLU A 54 6.52 4.94 10.18
CA GLU A 54 7.40 3.80 9.84
C GLU A 54 7.56 3.67 8.32
N ILE A 55 8.78 3.43 7.84
CA ILE A 55 9.15 3.35 6.42
C ILE A 55 8.71 1.99 5.82
N GLU A 56 8.90 0.91 6.56
CA GLU A 56 8.80 -0.49 6.06
C GLU A 56 7.38 -1.03 5.83
N ARG A 57 6.33 -0.27 6.14
CA ARG A 57 4.95 -0.77 6.05
C ARG A 57 4.36 -0.65 4.65
N GLU A 58 4.81 -1.50 3.72
CA GLU A 58 4.10 -1.72 2.46
C GLU A 58 2.72 -2.34 2.72
N SER A 59 1.67 -1.70 2.21
CA SER A 59 0.32 -2.25 2.27
C SER A 59 0.28 -3.46 1.33
N ARG A 60 -0.03 -4.65 1.89
CA ARG A 60 -0.11 -5.88 1.10
C ARG A 60 -1.13 -5.71 -0.05
N PRO A 61 -0.79 -6.09 -1.29
CA PRO A 61 -1.75 -6.10 -2.38
C PRO A 61 -2.90 -7.06 -2.07
N ILE A 62 -4.08 -6.76 -2.63
CA ILE A 62 -5.29 -7.58 -2.48
C ILE A 62 -5.01 -8.96 -3.08
N GLU A 63 -4.72 -9.96 -2.24
CA GLU A 63 -4.63 -11.35 -2.71
C GLU A 63 -6.06 -11.81 -3.02
N THR A 64 -6.44 -11.74 -4.31
CA THR A 64 -7.75 -12.14 -4.80
C THR A 64 -8.09 -13.56 -4.32
N ALA A 65 -9.31 -13.73 -3.81
CA ALA A 65 -9.82 -15.00 -3.25
C ALA A 65 -9.61 -16.22 -4.18
N GLN A 66 -9.51 -15.98 -5.49
CA GLN A 66 -9.20 -17.00 -6.50
C GLN A 66 -7.88 -17.76 -6.23
N ARG A 67 -6.82 -17.08 -5.76
CA ARG A 67 -5.51 -17.72 -5.50
C ARG A 67 -5.52 -18.61 -4.26
N LYS A 68 -6.40 -18.30 -3.29
CA LYS A 68 -6.62 -19.11 -2.08
C LYS A 68 -7.35 -20.42 -2.41
N LEU A 69 -8.36 -20.36 -3.28
CA LEU A 69 -9.13 -21.54 -3.72
C LEU A 69 -8.26 -22.53 -4.52
N MET A 70 -7.36 -22.02 -5.37
CA MET A 70 -6.44 -22.86 -6.16
C MET A 70 -5.43 -23.61 -5.28
N LYS A 71 -4.89 -22.95 -4.24
CA LYS A 71 -4.03 -23.59 -3.22
C LYS A 71 -4.79 -24.67 -2.43
N LEU A 72 -6.06 -24.43 -2.11
CA LEU A 72 -6.91 -25.40 -1.39
C LEU A 72 -7.22 -26.64 -2.23
N LYS A 73 -7.57 -26.47 -3.51
CA LYS A 73 -7.80 -27.58 -4.45
C LYS A 73 -6.56 -28.46 -4.62
N ASN A 74 -5.36 -27.88 -4.70
CA ASN A 74 -4.12 -28.64 -4.79
C ASN A 74 -3.78 -29.42 -3.51
N LYS A 75 -4.13 -28.90 -2.33
CA LYS A 75 -3.90 -29.59 -1.05
C LYS A 75 -4.80 -30.82 -0.90
N ASN A 76 -6.07 -30.73 -1.32
CA ASN A 76 -6.98 -31.88 -1.31
C ASN A 76 -6.59 -32.96 -2.33
N LYS A 77 -6.07 -32.58 -3.50
CA LYS A 77 -5.63 -33.55 -4.52
C LYS A 77 -4.42 -34.39 -4.08
N ARG A 78 -3.57 -33.86 -3.17
CA ARG A 78 -2.43 -34.59 -2.59
C ARG A 78 -2.81 -35.51 -1.43
N LYS A 79 -3.89 -35.20 -0.70
CA LYS A 79 -4.40 -36.05 0.40
C LYS A 79 -5.26 -37.22 -0.08
N ALA A 80 -5.70 -37.21 -1.34
CA ALA A 80 -6.47 -38.28 -1.96
C ALA A 80 -5.58 -39.34 -2.67
N ARG A 81 -4.26 -39.30 -2.44
CA ARG A 81 -3.30 -40.34 -2.84
C ARG A 81 -2.71 -40.97 -1.60
#